data_AF-A0A937IPP6-F1
#
_entry.id   AF-A0A937IPP6-F1
#
_cell.length_a   1.000
_cell.length_b   1.000
_cell.length_c   1.000
_cell.angle_alpha   90.00
_cell.angle_beta   90.00
_cell.angle_gamma   90.00
#
_symmetry.space_group_name_H-M   'P 1'
#
loop_
_entity.id
_entity.type
_entity.pdbx_description
1 polymer ?
#
loop_
_entity_poly.entity_id
_entity_poly.type
_entity_poly.pdbx_seq_one_letter_code
_entity_poly.pdbx_strand_id
1 'polypeptide(L)'
;MNILFIMYDQLRFDYLSCAGHPRLETPNFDRVASMGIRFTQAHVQSPICGASRMCYYTGRYASSHGAQWNGFPLRVGEQTIGDHL
;
A
#
# COMPACT_ATOMS: atom_id res chain seq x y z
N MET A 1 -20.96 0.88 -8.47
CA MET A 1 -19.49 0.87 -8.54
C MET A 1 -19.00 0.28 -7.23
N ASN A 2 -18.08 -0.68 -7.26
CA ASN A 2 -17.49 -1.25 -6.04
C ASN A 2 -15.97 -1.04 -6.09
N ILE A 3 -15.31 -1.01 -4.94
CA ILE A 3 -13.84 -0.86 -4.82
C ILE A 3 -13.26 -2.13 -4.21
N LEU A 4 -12.23 -2.70 -4.84
CA LEU A 4 -11.44 -3.82 -4.32
C LEU A 4 -10.00 -3.35 -4.07
N PHE A 5 -9.63 -3.20 -2.79
CA PHE A 5 -8.28 -2.81 -2.37
C PHE A 5 -7.44 -4.04 -2.01
N ILE A 6 -6.37 -4.29 -2.76
CA ILE A 6 -5.47 -5.44 -2.58
C ILE A 6 -4.09 -4.93 -2.18
N MET A 7 -3.53 -5.47 -1.10
CA MET A 7 -2.19 -5.16 -0.62
C MET A 7 -1.45 -6.45 -0.26
N TYR A 8 -0.18 -6.54 -0.66
CA TYR A 8 0.73 -7.62 -0.28
C TYR A 8 1.76 -7.08 0.72
N ASP A 9 2.05 -7.83 1.79
CA ASP A 9 3.10 -7.45 2.74
C ASP A 9 4.48 -7.74 2.13
N GLN A 10 5.42 -6.81 2.34
CA GLN A 10 6.84 -6.95 1.99
C GLN A 10 7.16 -7.21 0.50
N LEU A 11 6.20 -7.00 -0.41
CA LEU A 11 6.43 -7.16 -1.85
C LEU A 11 7.37 -6.07 -2.38
N ARG A 12 8.49 -6.48 -2.98
CA ARG A 12 9.35 -5.58 -3.74
C ARG A 12 8.71 -5.23 -5.08
N PHE A 13 8.84 -3.97 -5.50
CA PHE A 13 8.24 -3.50 -6.75
C PHE A 13 8.80 -4.19 -8.00
N ASP A 14 10.08 -4.60 -7.97
CA ASP A 14 10.81 -5.22 -9.08
C ASP A 14 10.63 -6.74 -9.16
N TYR A 15 9.80 -7.33 -8.29
CA TYR A 15 9.47 -8.77 -8.26
C TYR A 15 8.16 -9.10 -9.00
N LEU A 16 7.82 -8.30 -10.00
CA LEU A 16 6.67 -8.53 -10.90
C LEU A 16 7.16 -8.51 -12.36
N SER A 17 6.68 -9.41 -13.21
CA SER A 17 7.08 -9.43 -14.63
C SER A 17 6.70 -8.13 -15.36
N CYS A 18 5.54 -7.53 -15.07
CA CYS A 18 5.17 -6.20 -15.59
C CYS A 18 6.07 -5.05 -15.09
N ALA A 19 6.89 -5.28 -14.06
CA ALA A 19 7.91 -4.36 -13.57
C ALA A 19 9.33 -4.73 -14.05
N GLY A 20 9.47 -5.75 -14.91
CA GLY A 20 10.73 -6.14 -15.55
C GLY A 20 11.50 -7.25 -14.84
N HIS A 21 10.90 -8.01 -13.92
CA HIS A 21 11.60 -9.13 -13.29
C HIS A 21 12.03 -10.16 -14.35
N PRO A 22 13.32 -10.56 -14.42
CA PRO A 22 13.87 -11.29 -15.58
C PRO A 22 13.48 -12.78 -15.65
N ARG A 23 12.92 -13.35 -14.56
CA ARG A 23 12.66 -14.81 -14.45
C ARG A 23 11.35 -15.20 -13.76
N LEU A 24 10.64 -14.25 -13.17
CA LEU A 24 9.45 -14.54 -12.36
C LEU A 24 8.26 -14.11 -13.17
N GLU A 25 7.42 -15.07 -13.52
CA GLU A 25 6.20 -14.83 -14.27
C GLU A 25 5.05 -14.55 -13.31
N THR A 26 4.41 -13.39 -13.48
CA THR A 26 3.24 -12.97 -12.70
C THR A 26 2.07 -12.60 -13.61
N PRO A 27 1.54 -13.54 -14.41
CA PRO A 27 0.62 -13.23 -15.51
C PRO A 27 -0.68 -12.56 -15.05
N ASN A 28 -1.16 -12.85 -13.83
CA ASN A 28 -2.34 -12.20 -13.27
C ASN A 28 -2.10 -10.73 -12.91
N PHE A 29 -0.91 -10.39 -12.39
CA PHE A 29 -0.53 -8.99 -12.15
C PHE A 29 -0.36 -8.24 -13.47
N ASP A 30 0.27 -8.88 -14.46
CA ASP A 30 0.50 -8.30 -15.78
C ASP A 30 -0.81 -7.97 -16.48
N ARG A 31 -1.81 -8.86 -16.39
CA ARG A 31 -3.16 -8.63 -16.91
C ARG A 31 -3.85 -7.45 -16.24
N VAL A 32 -3.72 -7.28 -14.93
CA VAL A 32 -4.29 -6.12 -14.22
C VAL A 32 -3.58 -4.84 -14.64
N ALA A 33 -2.25 -4.87 -14.77
CA ALA A 33 -1.46 -3.72 -15.20
C ALA A 33 -1.77 -3.30 -16.65
N SER A 34 -2.05 -4.23 -17.56
CA SER A 34 -2.40 -3.93 -18.96
C SER A 34 -3.82 -3.39 -19.15
N MET A 35 -4.72 -3.66 -18.20
CA MET A 35 -6.10 -3.18 -18.20
C MET A 35 -6.29 -1.87 -17.42
N GLY A 36 -5.22 -1.30 -16.85
CA GLY A 36 -5.28 -0.15 -15.97
C GLY A 36 -4.04 0.74 -16.05
N ILE A 37 -3.69 1.37 -14.93
CA ILE A 37 -2.53 2.25 -14.82
C ILE A 37 -1.56 1.66 -13.79
N ARG A 38 -0.29 1.54 -14.17
CA ARG A 38 0.81 1.15 -13.27
C ARG A 38 1.68 2.36 -12.95
N PHE A 39 1.76 2.72 -11.68
CA PHE A 39 2.64 3.79 -11.20
C PHE A 39 4.06 3.26 -11.01
N THR A 40 5.06 3.96 -11.56
CA THR A 40 6.48 3.58 -11.49
C THR A 40 7.27 4.31 -10.41
N GLN A 41 6.64 5.25 -9.71
CA GLN A 41 7.24 6.13 -8.70
C GLN A 41 6.33 6.28 -7.46
N ALA A 42 5.77 5.17 -6.99
CA ALA A 42 4.93 5.15 -5.79
C ALA A 42 5.77 4.85 -4.53
N HIS A 43 5.61 5.65 -3.47
CA HIS A 43 6.37 5.54 -2.23
C HIS A 43 5.45 5.44 -1.01
N VAL A 44 5.84 4.60 -0.05
CA VAL A 44 5.20 4.53 1.27
C VAL A 44 5.75 5.61 2.20
N GLN A 45 4.95 6.01 3.19
CA GLN A 45 5.32 7.07 4.14
C GLN A 45 6.13 6.56 5.34
N SER A 46 6.27 5.24 5.48
CA SER A 46 7.16 4.60 6.45
C SER A 46 7.61 3.23 5.95
N PRO A 47 8.87 2.81 6.18
CA PRO A 47 9.39 1.52 5.71
C PRO A 47 9.06 0.34 6.63
N ILE A 48 8.19 0.49 7.64
CA ILE A 48 7.79 -0.58 8.58
C ILE A 48 6.28 -0.84 8.54
N CYS A 49 5.87 -2.10 8.67
CA CYS A 49 4.51 -2.60 8.43
C CYS A 49 3.42 -1.75 9.12
N GLY A 50 3.47 -1.63 10.45
CA GLY A 50 2.44 -0.95 11.24
C GLY A 50 2.25 0.50 10.83
N ALA A 51 3.33 1.28 10.87
CA ALA A 51 3.29 2.70 10.52
C ALA A 51 2.88 2.95 9.06
N SER A 52 3.41 2.15 8.12
CA SER A 52 3.05 2.23 6.70
C SER A 52 1.55 1.99 6.48
N ARG A 53 1.00 0.94 7.10
CA ARG A 53 -0.42 0.61 7.01
C ARG A 53 -1.31 1.69 7.62
N MET A 54 -0.89 2.30 8.75
CA MET A 54 -1.64 3.39 9.34
C MET A 54 -1.66 4.64 8.44
N CYS A 55 -0.57 4.93 7.72
CA CYS A 55 -0.58 5.99 6.71
C CYS A 55 -1.59 5.70 5.59
N TYR A 56 -1.64 4.45 5.10
CA TYR A 56 -2.63 4.02 4.11
C TYR A 56 -4.07 4.18 4.61
N TYR A 57 -4.37 3.71 5.82
CA TYR A 57 -5.73 3.69 6.33
C TYR A 57 -6.23 5.07 6.75
N THR A 58 -5.34 6.01 7.05
CA THR A 58 -5.74 7.37 7.47
C THR A 58 -5.57 8.41 6.35
N GLY A 59 -4.85 8.06 5.28
CA GLY A 59 -4.47 9.02 4.23
C GLY A 59 -3.55 10.14 4.72
N ARG A 60 -2.87 9.94 5.86
CA ARG A 60 -2.09 10.96 6.57
C ARG A 60 -0.66 10.48 6.83
N TYR A 61 0.27 11.41 6.98
CA TYR A 61 1.65 11.08 7.32
C TYR A 61 1.77 10.49 8.73
N ALA A 62 2.79 9.65 8.97
CA ALA A 62 3.09 9.09 10.29
C ALA A 62 3.25 10.14 11.39
N SER A 63 3.78 11.32 11.05
CA SER A 63 3.89 12.48 11.93
C SER A 63 2.53 13.10 12.32
N SER A 64 1.49 12.87 11.52
CA SER A 64 0.15 13.44 11.72
C SER A 64 -0.76 12.56 12.60
N HIS A 65 -0.66 11.24 12.44
CA HIS A 65 -1.49 10.26 13.17
C HIS A 65 -0.77 9.60 14.37
N GLY A 66 0.56 9.69 14.47
CA GLY A 66 1.34 9.31 15.65
C GLY A 66 1.66 7.82 15.82
N ALA A 67 1.01 6.92 15.08
CA ALA A 67 1.35 5.49 15.05
C ALA A 67 2.64 5.23 14.24
N GLN A 68 3.80 5.41 14.87
CA GLN A 68 5.10 5.50 14.19
C GLN A 68 5.88 4.18 14.03
N TRP A 69 5.48 3.10 14.71
CA TRP A 69 6.16 1.80 14.63
C TRP A 69 5.21 0.62 14.79
N ASN A 70 5.73 -0.60 14.64
CA ASN A 70 4.99 -1.82 14.96
C ASN A 70 4.59 -1.82 16.44
N GLY A 71 3.33 -2.15 16.73
CA GLY A 71 2.79 -2.19 18.10
C GLY A 71 2.43 -0.82 18.69
N PHE A 72 2.66 0.29 17.98
CA PHE A 72 2.21 1.61 18.43
C PHE A 72 0.75 1.82 18.01
N PRO A 73 -0.18 1.98 18.97
CA PRO A 73 -1.60 2.09 18.66
C PRO A 73 -1.91 3.38 17.89
N LEU A 74 -2.85 3.28 16.96
CA LEU A 74 -3.50 4.47 16.39
C LEU A 74 -4.36 5.11 17.48
N ARG A 75 -4.27 6.44 17.64
CA ARG A 75 -5.06 7.16 18.65
C ARG A 75 -6.56 7.04 18.35
N VAL A 76 -7.36 6.93 19.40
CA VAL A 76 -8.81 7.04 19.28
C VAL A 76 -9.17 8.41 18.72
N GLY A 77 -10.12 8.45 17.80
CA GLY A 77 -10.56 9.68 17.11
C GLY A 77 -9.80 10.00 15.82
N GLU A 78 -8.74 9.25 15.48
CA GLU A 78 -8.16 9.34 14.14
C GLU A 78 -9.14 8.71 13.14
N GLN A 79 -9.64 9.52 12.20
CA GLN A 79 -10.49 9.02 11.12
C GLN A 79 -9.67 8.14 10.16
N THR A 80 -10.32 7.11 9.67
CA THR A 80 -9.79 6.15 8.73
C THR A 80 -10.59 6.17 7.43
N ILE A 81 -10.09 5.50 6.40
CA ILE A 81 -10.76 5.35 5.11
C ILE A 81 -12.17 4.77 5.27
N GLY A 82 -12.40 3.91 6.27
CA GLY A 82 -13.72 3.35 6.55
C GLY A 82 -14.73 4.39 7.06
N ASP A 83 -14.28 5.50 7.63
CA ASP A 83 -15.14 6.60 8.06
C ASP A 83 -15.51 7.55 6.89
N HIS A 84 -14.74 7.48 5.80
CA HIS A 84 -14.91 8.35 4.61
C HIS A 84 -15.58 7.67 3.42
N LEU A 85 -15.73 6.34 3.46
CA LEU A 85 -16.42 5.53 2.45
C LEU A 85 -17.87 5.23 2.88
#